data_AF-A0A931KA55-F1
#
_entry.id   AF-A0A931KA55-F1
#
_cell.length_a   1.000
_cell.length_b   1.000
_cell.length_c   1.000
_cell.angle_alpha   90.00
_cell.angle_beta   90.00
_cell.angle_gamma   90.00
#
_symmetry.space_group_name_H-M   'P 1'
#
loop_
_entity.id
_entity.type
_entity.pdbx_description
1 polymer ?
#
loop_
_entity_poly.entity_id
_entity_poly.type
_entity_poly.pdbx_seq_one_letter_code
_entity_poly.pdbx_strand_id
1 'polypeptide(L)'
;MTSEPTKSERPPVEELGDLRKRIDALDETLVAELNKVVELLNDRASVAVRIGQVKAAHSLEVWSPSREEEVLARAAGLSKGPLPQDSLRLIFRELMSGSRATQEAIRVASLGPKHSYSHMAAIAKFGNSVEHVPGGSIAAVFEEVHTGRCQFGIVPLENSTDGRIADTLDMFVRLPNVKIRAEVRLRVRHCLLGRCERGQVRRIYSRVQALSQCRHWLAKNLPHAELIETTSTAAAAERAQAEPGAAAIAGKPAADAYRLDILATDIEDHPHNVTRFAVLAVSCDKPTGNDKTTLMVRVPNRSGALHTAVTSPLFEAGRNMTWIESFPVAERPSSDDVNPSYLFFLDIEGHTDDTAVKEAITKMRSMAERVDVLGSYPKSATLDH
;
A
#
# COMPACT_ATOMS: atom_id res chain seq x y z
N MET A 1 -22.94 -1.38 -60.56
CA MET A 1 -23.29 -0.02 -60.12
C MET A 1 -23.47 -0.06 -58.62
N THR A 2 -22.36 0.08 -57.90
CA THR A 2 -22.30 0.12 -56.43
C THR A 2 -22.30 1.57 -55.98
N SER A 3 -23.35 1.96 -55.27
CA SER A 3 -23.58 3.29 -54.70
C SER A 3 -22.58 3.58 -53.57
N GLU A 4 -21.84 4.68 -53.70
CA GLU A 4 -20.98 5.24 -52.64
C GLU A 4 -21.82 5.73 -51.45
N PRO A 5 -21.34 5.58 -50.21
CA PRO A 5 -22.01 6.13 -49.04
C PRO A 5 -21.84 7.66 -48.98
N THR A 6 -22.91 8.32 -48.55
CA THR A 6 -23.08 9.76 -48.39
C THR A 6 -22.07 10.36 -47.40
N LYS A 7 -21.47 11.51 -47.79
CA LYS A 7 -20.68 12.36 -46.91
C LYS A 7 -21.53 12.79 -45.70
N SER A 8 -21.24 12.23 -44.53
CA SER A 8 -21.66 12.77 -43.25
C SER A 8 -21.13 14.21 -43.11
N GLU A 9 -22.06 15.15 -42.91
CA GLU A 9 -21.81 16.56 -42.66
C GLU A 9 -20.83 16.71 -41.49
N ARG A 10 -19.64 17.28 -41.74
CA ARG A 10 -18.76 17.71 -40.66
C ARG A 10 -19.36 18.97 -40.02
N PRO A 11 -19.40 19.06 -38.69
CA PRO A 11 -19.96 20.24 -38.01
C PRO A 11 -19.23 21.52 -38.44
N PRO A 12 -19.95 22.64 -38.62
CA PRO A 12 -19.37 23.90 -39.07
C PRO A 12 -18.37 24.48 -38.06
N VAL A 13 -17.33 25.16 -38.55
CA VAL A 13 -16.25 25.75 -37.71
C VAL A 13 -16.77 26.81 -36.73
N GLU A 14 -17.92 27.42 -37.01
CA GLU A 14 -18.62 28.34 -36.10
C GLU A 14 -19.08 27.66 -34.80
N GLU A 15 -19.48 26.38 -34.84
CA GLU A 15 -19.81 25.61 -33.62
C GLU A 15 -18.60 25.43 -32.70
N LEU A 16 -17.38 25.36 -33.26
CA LEU A 16 -16.16 25.24 -32.45
C LEU A 16 -15.88 26.53 -31.67
N GLY A 17 -16.20 27.69 -32.24
CA GLY A 17 -16.02 28.99 -31.58
C GLY A 17 -16.96 29.15 -30.38
N ASP A 18 -18.22 28.75 -30.53
CA ASP A 18 -19.21 28.84 -29.46
C ASP A 18 -19.01 27.77 -28.38
N LEU A 19 -18.55 26.57 -28.75
CA LEU A 19 -18.12 25.55 -27.78
C LEU A 19 -16.91 26.00 -26.95
N ARG A 20 -15.95 26.71 -27.56
CA ARG A 20 -14.79 27.27 -26.84
C ARG A 20 -15.20 28.35 -25.84
N LYS A 21 -16.04 29.31 -26.24
CA LYS A 21 -16.59 30.31 -25.32
C LYS A 21 -17.34 29.68 -24.14
N ARG A 22 -18.03 28.57 -24.39
CA ARG A 22 -18.73 27.83 -23.35
C ARG A 22 -17.77 27.11 -22.40
N ILE A 23 -16.66 26.58 -22.91
CA ILE A 23 -15.56 26.05 -22.06
C ILE A 23 -14.94 27.17 -21.25
N ASP A 24 -14.61 28.32 -21.85
CA ASP A 24 -13.98 29.43 -21.14
C ASP A 24 -14.86 29.94 -19.98
N ALA A 25 -16.18 30.08 -20.20
CA ALA A 25 -17.12 30.45 -19.15
C ALA A 25 -17.27 29.39 -18.04
N LEU A 26 -17.18 28.10 -18.41
CA LEU A 26 -17.16 27.01 -17.44
C LEU A 26 -15.85 27.00 -16.64
N ASP A 27 -14.72 27.27 -17.27
CA ASP A 27 -13.40 27.36 -16.63
C ASP A 27 -13.34 28.55 -15.66
N GLU A 28 -13.87 29.71 -16.02
CA GLU A 28 -14.00 30.86 -15.10
C GLU A 28 -14.86 30.51 -13.89
N THR A 29 -15.97 29.79 -14.10
CA THR A 29 -16.83 29.31 -13.01
C THR A 29 -16.10 28.29 -12.15
N LEU A 30 -15.37 27.36 -12.76
CA LEU A 30 -14.56 26.37 -12.06
C LEU A 30 -13.47 27.02 -11.22
N VAL A 31 -12.79 28.07 -11.71
CA VAL A 31 -11.79 28.83 -10.96
C VAL A 31 -12.43 29.56 -9.78
N ALA A 32 -13.60 30.18 -9.98
CA ALA A 32 -14.32 30.87 -8.90
C ALA A 32 -14.79 29.90 -7.80
N GLU A 33 -15.33 28.74 -8.17
CA GLU A 33 -15.69 27.70 -7.20
C GLU A 33 -14.47 27.04 -6.57
N LEU A 34 -13.36 26.89 -7.32
CA LEU A 34 -12.09 26.42 -6.78
C LEU A 34 -11.56 27.39 -5.71
N ASN A 35 -11.71 28.70 -5.89
CA ASN A 35 -11.32 29.68 -4.88
C ASN A 35 -12.13 29.52 -3.58
N LYS A 36 -13.45 29.29 -3.68
CA LYS A 36 -14.29 28.97 -2.51
C LYS A 36 -13.87 27.67 -1.84
N VAL A 37 -13.52 26.66 -2.63
CA VAL A 37 -12.95 25.42 -2.10
C VAL A 37 -11.63 25.73 -1.38
N VAL A 38 -10.71 26.48 -1.97
CA VAL A 38 -9.44 26.88 -1.37
C VAL A 38 -9.63 27.67 -0.07
N GLU A 39 -10.61 28.57 0.02
CA GLU A 39 -10.98 29.23 1.28
C GLU A 39 -11.40 28.22 2.35
N LEU A 40 -12.30 27.29 2.01
CA LEU A 40 -12.69 26.20 2.92
C LEU A 40 -11.51 25.29 3.29
N LEU A 41 -10.55 25.10 2.39
CA LEU A 41 -9.31 24.35 2.66
C LEU A 41 -8.42 25.09 3.65
N ASN A 42 -8.26 26.41 3.49
CA ASN A 42 -7.47 27.25 4.39
C ASN A 42 -8.10 27.35 5.77
N ASP A 43 -9.43 27.46 5.85
CA ASP A 43 -10.17 27.41 7.10
C ASP A 43 -9.99 26.06 7.79
N ARG A 44 -10.13 24.96 7.04
CA ARG A 44 -9.88 23.61 7.55
C ARG A 44 -8.43 23.46 8.03
N ALA A 45 -7.45 23.96 7.29
CA ALA A 45 -6.05 23.92 7.68
C ALA A 45 -5.80 24.74 8.95
N SER A 46 -6.47 25.88 9.12
CA SER A 46 -6.40 26.70 10.34
C SER A 46 -6.99 25.97 11.56
N VAL A 47 -8.11 25.28 11.38
CA VAL A 47 -8.70 24.39 12.40
C VAL A 47 -7.75 23.23 12.71
N ALA A 48 -7.14 22.64 11.67
CA ALA A 48 -6.16 21.58 11.83
C ALA A 48 -4.98 22.07 12.68
N VAL A 49 -4.38 23.22 12.37
CA VAL A 49 -3.27 23.80 13.17
C VAL A 49 -3.66 23.93 14.66
N ARG A 50 -4.87 24.44 14.97
CA ARG A 50 -5.37 24.52 16.35
C ARG A 50 -5.51 23.13 17.00
N ILE A 51 -6.01 22.13 16.27
CA ILE A 51 -6.07 20.75 16.75
C ILE A 51 -4.66 20.22 17.04
N GLY A 52 -3.68 20.51 16.17
CA GLY A 52 -2.27 20.15 16.36
C GLY A 52 -1.70 20.75 17.64
N GLN A 53 -1.96 22.04 17.90
CA GLN A 53 -1.54 22.72 19.15
C GLN A 53 -2.14 22.09 20.40
N VAL A 54 -3.45 21.79 20.40
CA VAL A 54 -4.12 21.11 21.52
C VAL A 54 -3.54 19.71 21.72
N LYS A 55 -3.34 18.96 20.63
CA LYS A 55 -2.77 17.62 20.70
C LYS A 55 -1.34 17.63 21.24
N ALA A 56 -0.50 18.53 20.76
CA ALA A 56 0.86 18.70 21.26
C ALA A 56 0.89 19.04 22.76
N ALA A 57 0.03 19.97 23.21
CA ALA A 57 -0.08 20.34 24.62
C ALA A 57 -0.50 19.17 25.54
N HIS A 58 -1.20 18.17 24.99
CA HIS A 58 -1.65 16.99 25.71
C HIS A 58 -0.89 15.70 25.35
N SER A 59 0.21 15.80 24.60
CA SER A 59 0.96 14.64 24.09
C SER A 59 0.08 13.61 23.36
N LEU A 60 -0.93 14.09 22.64
CA LEU A 60 -1.84 13.27 21.84
C LEU A 60 -1.32 13.18 20.40
N GLU A 61 -1.47 12.02 19.77
CA GLU A 61 -0.99 11.82 18.39
C GLU A 61 -1.80 12.61 17.35
N VAL A 62 -1.10 13.20 16.39
CA VAL A 62 -1.67 14.02 15.31
C VAL A 62 -2.45 13.16 14.31
N TRP A 63 -1.92 11.99 13.93
CA TRP A 63 -2.53 11.09 12.94
C TRP A 63 -3.33 9.95 13.58
N SER A 64 -4.50 9.64 13.02
CA SER A 64 -5.31 8.48 13.42
C SER A 64 -6.09 7.92 12.22
N PRO A 65 -5.79 6.70 11.75
CA PRO A 65 -6.41 6.11 10.56
C PRO A 65 -7.90 5.80 10.76
N SER A 66 -8.37 5.54 11.98
CA SER A 66 -9.79 5.39 12.26
C SER A 66 -10.55 6.70 11.99
N ARG A 67 -9.99 7.83 12.40
CA ARG A 67 -10.55 9.16 12.12
C ARG A 67 -10.49 9.50 10.63
N GLU A 68 -9.41 9.12 9.93
CA GLU A 68 -9.34 9.31 8.48
C GLU A 68 -10.41 8.51 7.75
N GLU A 69 -10.61 7.23 8.09
CA GLU A 69 -11.64 6.42 7.44
C GLU A 69 -13.04 6.99 7.72
N GLU A 70 -13.31 7.45 8.94
CA GLU A 70 -14.57 8.13 9.28
C GLU A 70 -14.80 9.38 8.39
N VAL A 71 -13.76 10.20 8.20
CA VAL A 71 -13.84 11.40 7.35
C VAL A 71 -14.02 11.02 5.88
N LEU A 72 -13.28 10.03 5.37
CA LEU A 72 -13.37 9.56 3.98
C LEU A 72 -14.73 8.94 3.69
N ALA A 73 -15.24 8.09 4.58
CA ALA A 73 -16.56 7.47 4.47
C ALA A 73 -17.67 8.53 4.50
N ARG A 74 -17.58 9.52 5.41
CA ARG A 74 -18.53 10.64 5.46
C ARG A 74 -18.48 11.51 4.20
N ALA A 75 -17.28 11.83 3.71
CA ALA A 75 -17.10 12.61 2.49
C ALA A 75 -17.69 11.88 1.26
N ALA A 76 -17.41 10.58 1.12
CA ALA A 76 -17.97 9.75 0.06
C ALA A 76 -19.50 9.64 0.14
N GLY A 77 -20.07 9.51 1.35
CA GLY A 77 -21.51 9.38 1.56
C GLY A 77 -22.30 10.68 1.38
N LEU A 78 -21.67 11.84 1.53
CA LEU A 78 -22.30 13.16 1.30
C LEU A 78 -22.27 13.58 -0.18
N SER A 79 -21.49 12.89 -1.02
CA SER A 79 -21.46 13.17 -2.46
C SER A 79 -22.74 12.73 -3.14
N LYS A 80 -23.38 13.65 -3.86
CA LYS A 80 -24.55 13.41 -4.71
C LYS A 80 -24.25 13.59 -6.21
N GLY A 81 -22.99 13.82 -6.55
CA GLY A 81 -22.55 14.11 -7.92
C GLY A 81 -22.17 12.84 -8.71
N PRO A 82 -21.94 12.98 -10.03
CA PRO A 82 -21.56 11.86 -10.90
C PRO A 82 -20.10 11.39 -10.69
N LEU A 83 -19.32 12.09 -9.85
CA LEU A 83 -17.94 11.73 -9.57
C LEU A 83 -17.86 10.40 -8.82
N PRO A 84 -17.02 9.45 -9.27
CA PRO A 84 -16.79 8.20 -8.55
C PRO A 84 -16.33 8.45 -7.12
N GLN A 85 -16.81 7.65 -6.17
CA GLN A 85 -16.45 7.78 -4.76
C GLN A 85 -14.94 7.63 -4.52
N ASP A 86 -14.26 6.80 -5.31
CA ASP A 86 -12.81 6.62 -5.21
C ASP A 86 -12.03 7.90 -5.54
N SER A 87 -12.48 8.66 -6.54
CA SER A 87 -11.87 9.95 -6.91
C SER A 87 -12.00 10.97 -5.77
N LEU A 88 -13.15 11.00 -5.09
CA LEU A 88 -13.36 11.85 -3.93
C LEU A 88 -12.48 11.45 -2.75
N ARG A 89 -12.31 10.13 -2.52
CA ARG A 89 -11.40 9.65 -1.48
C ARG A 89 -9.95 10.05 -1.75
N LEU A 90 -9.51 10.08 -3.02
CA LEU A 90 -8.17 10.56 -3.39
C LEU A 90 -8.00 12.07 -3.12
N ILE A 91 -8.96 12.89 -3.56
CA ILE A 91 -8.93 14.34 -3.30
C ILE A 91 -8.89 14.62 -1.80
N PHE A 92 -9.79 14.00 -1.04
CA PHE A 92 -9.81 14.18 0.42
C PHE A 92 -8.52 13.65 1.06
N ARG A 93 -7.90 12.59 0.55
CA ARG A 93 -6.63 12.08 1.10
C ARG A 93 -5.50 13.10 0.94
N GLU A 94 -5.35 13.70 -0.24
CA GLU A 94 -4.31 14.73 -0.48
C GLU A 94 -4.61 16.01 0.33
N LEU A 95 -5.88 16.41 0.42
CA LEU A 95 -6.34 17.52 1.25
C LEU A 95 -6.00 17.29 2.73
N MET A 96 -6.30 16.11 3.24
CA MET A 96 -5.94 15.73 4.60
C MET A 96 -4.42 15.70 4.79
N SER A 97 -3.64 15.26 3.78
CA SER A 97 -2.17 15.32 3.79
C SER A 97 -1.65 16.75 3.95
N GLY A 98 -2.13 17.68 3.13
CA GLY A 98 -1.73 19.09 3.20
C GLY A 98 -2.04 19.74 4.56
N SER A 99 -3.23 19.51 5.11
CA SER A 99 -3.57 20.04 6.45
C SER A 99 -2.87 19.34 7.61
N ARG A 100 -2.32 18.14 7.42
CA ARG A 100 -1.47 17.49 8.42
C ARG A 100 -0.06 18.06 8.41
N ALA A 101 0.48 18.32 7.22
CA ALA A 101 1.81 18.92 7.08
C ALA A 101 1.93 20.28 7.77
N THR A 102 0.82 21.02 7.95
CA THR A 102 0.78 22.27 8.73
C THR A 102 0.72 22.06 10.24
N GLN A 103 0.35 20.87 10.71
CA GLN A 103 0.28 20.52 12.14
C GLN A 103 1.64 20.03 12.67
N GLU A 104 2.25 19.07 11.96
CA GLU A 104 3.55 18.47 12.31
C GLU A 104 4.11 17.70 11.09
N ALA A 105 5.42 17.71 10.89
CA ALA A 105 6.06 16.95 9.81
C ALA A 105 6.07 15.44 10.15
N ILE A 106 5.11 14.70 9.59
CA ILE A 106 5.07 13.24 9.72
C ILE A 106 6.22 12.62 8.91
N ARG A 107 7.06 11.83 9.58
CA ARG A 107 8.15 11.08 8.97
C ARG A 107 7.75 9.63 8.77
N VAL A 108 7.84 9.16 7.54
CA VAL A 108 7.47 7.79 7.15
C VAL A 108 8.68 7.06 6.60
N ALA A 109 9.17 6.08 7.34
CA ALA A 109 10.18 5.16 6.85
C ALA A 109 9.57 4.18 5.84
N SER A 110 10.23 3.92 4.71
CA SER A 110 9.78 2.90 3.76
C SER A 110 10.95 2.24 3.06
N LEU A 111 10.78 0.98 2.65
CA LEU A 111 11.84 0.27 1.93
C LEU A 111 12.18 1.00 0.63
N GLY A 112 13.42 1.49 0.54
CA GLY A 112 13.89 2.25 -0.60
C GLY A 112 14.10 1.40 -1.86
N PRO A 113 14.50 2.05 -2.97
CA PRO A 113 14.69 3.49 -3.12
C PRO A 113 13.36 4.22 -3.43
N LYS A 114 13.42 5.55 -3.65
CA LYS A 114 12.26 6.32 -4.13
C LYS A 114 11.71 5.71 -5.44
N HIS A 115 10.40 5.84 -5.62
CA HIS A 115 9.63 5.26 -6.74
C HIS A 115 9.54 3.72 -6.74
N SER A 116 9.98 3.05 -5.67
CA SER A 116 9.64 1.64 -5.43
C SER A 116 8.14 1.46 -5.08
N TYR A 117 7.63 0.23 -5.12
CA TYR A 117 6.27 -0.06 -4.66
C TYR A 117 6.05 0.30 -3.17
N SER A 118 7.06 0.17 -2.32
CA SER A 118 6.99 0.61 -0.92
C SER A 118 6.87 2.13 -0.79
N HIS A 119 7.59 2.89 -1.62
CA HIS A 119 7.43 4.33 -1.70
C HIS A 119 6.04 4.73 -2.21
N MET A 120 5.53 4.03 -3.23
CA MET A 120 4.16 4.24 -3.72
C MET A 120 3.12 3.92 -2.66
N ALA A 121 3.33 2.88 -1.84
CA ALA A 121 2.43 2.56 -0.73
C ALA A 121 2.43 3.68 0.33
N ALA A 122 3.58 4.30 0.56
CA ALA A 122 3.71 5.45 1.44
C ALA A 122 2.93 6.66 0.92
N ILE A 123 3.13 7.04 -0.33
CA ILE A 123 2.38 8.14 -0.96
C ILE A 123 0.89 7.83 -0.97
N ALA A 124 0.51 6.61 -1.36
CA ALA A 124 -0.88 6.20 -1.43
C ALA A 124 -1.58 6.28 -0.07
N LYS A 125 -0.88 6.02 1.04
CA LYS A 125 -1.48 6.08 2.38
C LYS A 125 -1.43 7.48 2.99
N PHE A 126 -0.28 8.14 2.92
CA PHE A 126 0.00 9.35 3.69
C PHE A 126 -0.09 10.65 2.87
N GLY A 127 -0.13 10.56 1.54
CA GLY A 127 -0.07 11.70 0.61
C GLY A 127 1.37 12.11 0.30
N ASN A 128 1.55 13.11 -0.57
CA ASN A 128 2.88 13.58 -0.98
C ASN A 128 3.54 14.53 0.02
N SER A 129 2.79 15.02 1.01
CA SER A 129 3.25 16.08 1.92
C SER A 129 4.03 15.56 3.14
N VAL A 130 4.30 14.25 3.22
CA VAL A 130 5.05 13.65 4.34
C VAL A 130 6.55 13.56 4.03
N GLU A 131 7.37 13.59 5.08
CA GLU A 131 8.81 13.37 4.94
C GLU A 131 9.07 11.87 4.75
N HIS A 132 9.43 11.47 3.54
CA HIS A 132 9.81 10.08 3.24
C HIS A 132 11.25 9.81 3.62
N VAL A 133 11.46 8.84 4.52
CA VAL A 133 12.77 8.36 4.96
C VAL A 133 13.05 7.00 4.31
N PRO A 134 13.88 6.91 3.27
CA PRO A 134 14.17 5.63 2.62
C PRO A 134 15.04 4.76 3.53
N GLY A 135 14.53 3.58 3.90
CA GLY A 135 15.28 2.55 4.62
C GLY A 135 16.01 1.62 3.65
N GLY A 136 17.26 1.28 3.96
CA GLY A 136 18.08 0.35 3.16
C GLY A 136 17.67 -1.12 3.27
N SER A 137 16.86 -1.47 4.27
CA SER A 137 16.33 -2.82 4.49
C SER A 137 15.01 -2.76 5.27
N ILE A 138 14.27 -3.87 5.30
CA ILE A 138 13.06 -4.00 6.12
C ILE A 138 13.41 -3.77 7.61
N ALA A 139 14.54 -4.34 8.07
CA ALA A 139 15.02 -4.15 9.42
C ALA A 139 15.28 -2.68 9.77
N ALA A 140 15.90 -1.93 8.87
CA ALA A 140 16.12 -0.50 9.07
C ALA A 140 14.79 0.26 9.23
N VAL A 141 13.75 -0.08 8.46
CA VAL A 141 12.42 0.55 8.60
C VAL A 141 11.80 0.26 9.97
N PHE A 142 11.90 -0.98 10.47
CA PHE A 142 11.43 -1.32 11.81
C PHE A 142 12.19 -0.54 12.90
N GLU A 143 13.51 -0.43 12.79
CA GLU A 143 14.34 0.31 13.75
C GLU A 143 14.03 1.82 13.79
N GLU A 144 13.79 2.45 12.63
CA GLU A 144 13.37 3.86 12.58
C GLU A 144 12.06 4.10 13.36
N VAL A 145 11.11 3.17 13.29
CA VAL A 145 9.85 3.24 14.04
C VAL A 145 10.05 2.90 15.51
N HIS A 146 10.79 1.83 15.80
CA HIS A 146 11.04 1.37 17.16
C HIS A 146 11.73 2.43 18.02
N THR A 147 12.69 3.14 17.43
CA THR A 147 13.46 4.22 18.09
C THR A 147 12.74 5.57 18.11
N GLY A 148 11.56 5.67 17.47
CA GLY A 148 10.79 6.92 17.38
C GLY A 148 11.38 7.97 16.45
N ARG A 149 12.39 7.63 15.63
CA ARG A 149 12.94 8.54 14.61
C ARG A 149 11.94 8.80 13.48
N CYS A 150 11.11 7.82 13.17
CA CYS A 150 9.94 7.96 12.30
C CYS A 150 8.68 7.56 13.06
N GLN A 151 7.60 8.31 12.88
CA GLN A 151 6.31 7.96 13.49
C GLN A 151 5.72 6.70 12.84
N PHE A 152 5.98 6.51 11.54
CA PHE A 152 5.45 5.38 10.79
C PHE A 152 6.50 4.70 9.94
N GLY A 153 6.28 3.41 9.69
CA GLY A 153 7.07 2.60 8.76
C GLY A 153 6.16 1.91 7.74
N ILE A 154 6.65 1.65 6.53
CA ILE A 154 5.94 0.85 5.53
C ILE A 154 6.84 -0.27 5.04
N VAL A 155 6.34 -1.49 5.23
CA VAL A 155 7.02 -2.73 4.83
C VAL A 155 6.04 -3.63 4.09
N PRO A 156 6.49 -4.36 3.06
CA PRO A 156 5.64 -5.32 2.39
C PRO A 156 5.47 -6.57 3.27
N LEU A 157 4.26 -7.12 3.33
CA LEU A 157 3.89 -8.24 4.19
C LEU A 157 3.69 -9.53 3.38
N GLU A 158 2.98 -9.43 2.26
CA GLU A 158 2.80 -10.52 1.28
C GLU A 158 2.60 -9.95 -0.13
N ASN A 159 2.93 -10.76 -1.12
CA ASN A 159 2.59 -10.56 -2.52
C ASN A 159 1.77 -11.75 -3.01
N SER A 160 0.70 -11.51 -3.77
CA SER A 160 -0.19 -12.59 -4.24
C SER A 160 0.47 -13.59 -5.19
N THR A 161 1.60 -13.24 -5.81
CA THR A 161 2.34 -14.08 -6.74
C THR A 161 3.58 -14.68 -6.11
N ASP A 162 4.36 -13.89 -5.36
CA ASP A 162 5.62 -14.34 -4.76
C ASP A 162 5.46 -14.87 -3.31
N GLY A 163 4.25 -14.76 -2.75
CA GLY A 163 3.92 -15.20 -1.40
C GLY A 163 4.39 -14.23 -0.30
N ARG A 164 4.59 -14.78 0.89
CA ARG A 164 4.95 -14.03 2.11
C ARG A 164 6.35 -13.42 2.05
N ILE A 165 6.57 -12.39 2.87
CA ILE A 165 7.87 -11.73 2.99
C ILE A 165 8.46 -12.05 4.36
N ALA A 166 9.31 -13.07 4.40
CA ALA A 166 9.84 -13.66 5.64
C ALA A 166 10.55 -12.63 6.54
N ASP A 167 11.34 -11.72 5.95
CA ASP A 167 12.08 -10.68 6.68
C ASP A 167 11.17 -9.77 7.51
N THR A 168 9.99 -9.41 6.98
CA THR A 168 9.00 -8.61 7.71
C THR A 168 8.44 -9.37 8.90
N LEU A 169 8.20 -10.66 8.74
CA LEU A 169 7.64 -11.52 9.78
C LEU A 169 8.66 -11.81 10.88
N ASP A 170 9.92 -12.06 10.53
CA ASP A 170 11.02 -12.16 11.51
C ASP A 170 11.15 -10.88 12.34
N MET A 171 10.94 -9.72 11.71
CA MET A 171 11.06 -8.44 12.43
C MET A 171 9.99 -8.21 13.49
N PHE A 172 8.78 -8.72 13.30
CA PHE A 172 7.75 -8.71 14.35
C PHE A 172 8.12 -9.60 15.54
N VAL A 173 8.91 -10.66 15.33
CA VAL A 173 9.42 -11.51 16.43
C VAL A 173 10.44 -10.74 17.26
N ARG A 174 11.38 -10.05 16.60
CA ARG A 174 12.50 -9.35 17.25
C ARG A 174 12.10 -8.04 17.91
N LEU A 175 11.16 -7.30 17.31
CA LEU A 175 10.71 -5.99 17.78
C LEU A 175 9.20 -6.00 18.11
N PRO A 176 8.79 -6.70 19.19
CA PRO A 176 7.37 -6.94 19.50
C PRO A 176 6.58 -5.67 19.84
N ASN A 177 7.26 -4.56 20.13
CA ASN A 177 6.65 -3.26 20.40
C ASN A 177 6.17 -2.55 19.13
N VAL A 178 6.67 -2.94 17.95
CA VAL A 178 6.22 -2.39 16.67
C VAL A 178 4.97 -3.16 16.23
N LYS A 179 3.89 -2.43 15.99
CA LYS A 179 2.56 -2.94 15.65
C LYS A 179 2.15 -2.51 14.25
N ILE A 180 1.25 -3.29 13.66
CA ILE A 180 0.53 -2.93 12.43
C ILE A 180 -0.62 -2.03 12.80
N ARG A 181 -0.60 -0.80 12.29
CA ARG A 181 -1.60 0.24 12.55
C ARG A 181 -2.55 0.46 11.37
N ALA A 182 -2.13 0.07 10.17
CA ALA A 182 -2.96 0.04 8.97
C ALA A 182 -2.38 -0.92 7.93
N GLU A 183 -3.15 -1.25 6.90
CA GLU A 183 -2.66 -1.94 5.71
C GLU A 183 -2.88 -1.10 4.44
N VAL A 184 -2.03 -1.35 3.44
CA VAL A 184 -2.17 -0.80 2.09
C VAL A 184 -2.08 -1.96 1.11
N ARG A 185 -3.04 -2.09 0.21
CA ARG A 185 -3.03 -3.13 -0.83
C ARG A 185 -2.82 -2.44 -2.16
N LEU A 186 -1.66 -2.66 -2.79
CA LEU A 186 -1.34 -2.06 -4.08
C LEU A 186 -1.33 -3.11 -5.17
N ARG A 187 -2.04 -2.84 -6.27
CA ARG A 187 -1.97 -3.68 -7.47
C ARG A 187 -0.66 -3.45 -8.21
N VAL A 188 0.18 -4.47 -8.31
CA VAL A 188 1.45 -4.41 -9.02
C VAL A 188 1.19 -4.50 -10.52
N ARG A 189 1.40 -3.39 -11.23
CA ARG A 189 1.46 -3.39 -12.70
C ARG A 189 2.87 -3.12 -13.16
N HIS A 190 3.33 -3.91 -14.11
CA HIS A 190 4.66 -3.77 -14.70
C HIS A 190 4.54 -3.07 -16.06
N CYS A 191 5.41 -2.09 -16.27
CA CYS A 191 5.58 -1.41 -17.55
C CYS A 191 6.97 -1.70 -18.09
N LEU A 192 7.09 -1.86 -19.40
CA LEU A 192 8.37 -1.81 -20.09
C LEU A 192 8.70 -0.34 -20.36
N LEU A 193 9.79 0.14 -19.78
CA LEU A 193 10.22 1.54 -19.85
C LEU A 193 11.55 1.64 -20.61
N GLY A 194 11.72 2.63 -21.48
CA GLY A 194 12.99 2.83 -22.19
C GLY A 194 13.06 4.16 -22.93
N ARG A 195 14.23 4.47 -23.51
CA ARG A 195 14.45 5.70 -24.33
C ARG A 195 14.55 5.40 -25.83
N CYS A 196 14.22 4.18 -26.22
CA CYS A 196 14.34 3.69 -27.58
C CYS A 196 13.03 3.04 -28.00
N GLU A 197 12.84 2.85 -29.31
CA GLU A 197 11.70 2.09 -29.79
C GLU A 197 11.77 0.65 -29.30
N ARG A 198 10.61 0.02 -29.04
CA ARG A 198 10.54 -1.34 -28.50
C ARG A 198 11.37 -2.37 -29.29
N GLY A 199 11.43 -2.24 -30.62
CA GLY A 199 12.22 -3.13 -31.48
C GLY A 199 13.75 -2.97 -31.35
N GLN A 200 14.23 -1.91 -30.71
CA GLN A 200 15.65 -1.62 -30.50
C GLN A 200 16.17 -2.09 -29.13
N VAL A 201 15.27 -2.60 -28.27
CA VAL A 201 15.63 -3.06 -26.93
C VAL A 201 16.51 -4.31 -27.00
N ARG A 202 17.72 -4.21 -26.45
CA ARG A 202 18.71 -5.30 -26.39
C ARG A 202 18.91 -5.85 -24.99
N ARG A 203 18.66 -5.04 -23.97
CA ARG A 203 18.83 -5.38 -22.55
C ARG A 203 17.64 -4.91 -21.75
N ILE A 204 17.21 -5.72 -20.79
CA ILE A 204 16.08 -5.44 -19.92
C ILE A 204 16.53 -5.62 -18.47
N TYR A 205 16.49 -4.53 -17.72
CA TYR A 205 16.83 -4.50 -16.31
C TYR A 205 15.58 -4.65 -15.44
N SER A 206 15.64 -5.48 -14.39
CA SER A 206 14.68 -5.43 -13.27
C SER A 206 15.14 -6.30 -12.10
N ARG A 207 14.31 -6.45 -11.07
CA ARG A 207 14.52 -7.48 -10.05
C ARG A 207 14.11 -8.85 -10.56
N VAL A 208 14.70 -9.90 -10.00
CA VAL A 208 14.39 -11.30 -10.30
C VAL A 208 12.89 -11.58 -10.29
N GLN A 209 12.17 -11.09 -9.27
CA GLN A 209 10.72 -11.27 -9.16
C GLN A 209 9.97 -10.64 -10.33
N ALA A 210 10.29 -9.39 -10.69
CA ALA A 210 9.63 -8.69 -11.78
C ALA A 210 9.95 -9.31 -13.15
N LEU A 211 11.20 -9.74 -13.37
CA LEU A 211 11.58 -10.49 -14.58
C LEU A 211 10.80 -11.80 -14.70
N SER A 212 10.66 -12.54 -13.59
CA SER A 212 9.92 -13.80 -13.58
C SER A 212 8.42 -13.58 -13.77
N GLN A 213 7.87 -12.49 -13.25
CA GLN A 213 6.46 -12.12 -13.39
C GLN A 213 6.08 -11.64 -14.79
N CYS A 214 7.03 -11.33 -15.66
CA CYS A 214 6.80 -10.87 -17.04
C CYS A 214 7.33 -11.86 -18.09
N ARG A 215 7.67 -13.09 -17.68
CA ARG A 215 8.45 -14.03 -18.50
C ARG A 215 7.74 -14.38 -19.80
N HIS A 216 6.43 -14.62 -19.76
CA HIS A 216 5.68 -15.02 -20.96
C HIS A 216 5.59 -13.87 -21.96
N TRP A 217 5.32 -12.65 -21.47
CA TRP A 217 5.28 -11.46 -22.31
C TRP A 217 6.64 -11.18 -22.95
N LEU A 218 7.73 -11.26 -22.17
CA LEU A 218 9.10 -11.06 -22.66
C LEU A 218 9.49 -12.08 -23.72
N ALA A 219 9.25 -13.37 -23.47
CA ALA A 219 9.55 -14.43 -24.44
C ALA A 219 8.82 -14.25 -25.77
N LYS A 220 7.60 -13.70 -25.74
CA LYS A 220 6.78 -13.44 -26.94
C LYS A 220 7.20 -12.19 -27.70
N ASN A 221 7.53 -11.10 -27.01
CA ASN A 221 7.70 -9.77 -27.63
C ASN A 221 9.16 -9.35 -27.79
N LEU A 222 10.06 -9.82 -26.92
CA LEU A 222 11.48 -9.46 -26.88
C LEU A 222 12.38 -10.70 -26.65
N PRO A 223 12.27 -11.76 -27.49
CA PRO A 223 12.96 -13.04 -27.27
C PRO A 223 14.49 -12.95 -27.30
N HIS A 224 15.04 -11.89 -27.91
CA HIS A 224 16.48 -11.68 -28.07
C HIS A 224 17.07 -10.69 -27.07
N ALA A 225 16.25 -10.09 -26.20
CA ALA A 225 16.74 -9.16 -25.21
C ALA A 225 17.37 -9.91 -24.03
N GLU A 226 18.55 -9.47 -23.60
CA GLU A 226 19.25 -9.98 -22.43
C GLU A 226 18.55 -9.49 -21.15
N LEU A 227 18.19 -10.40 -20.24
CA LEU A 227 17.57 -10.06 -18.96
C LEU A 227 18.65 -9.89 -17.89
N ILE A 228 18.73 -8.72 -17.28
CA ILE A 228 19.77 -8.38 -16.31
C ILE A 228 19.15 -8.03 -14.96
N GLU A 229 19.61 -8.73 -13.92
CA GLU A 229 19.13 -8.56 -12.56
C GLU A 229 19.70 -7.29 -11.90
N THR A 230 18.86 -6.63 -11.11
CA THR A 230 19.19 -5.42 -10.34
C THR A 230 18.59 -5.51 -8.94
N THR A 231 18.99 -4.57 -8.07
CA THR A 231 18.57 -4.54 -6.67
C THR A 231 17.14 -4.03 -6.46
N SER A 232 16.58 -3.25 -7.40
CA SER A 232 15.21 -2.72 -7.33
C SER A 232 14.68 -2.36 -8.72
N THR A 233 13.35 -2.30 -8.88
CA THR A 233 12.71 -1.85 -10.13
C THR A 233 13.04 -0.39 -10.44
N ALA A 234 13.24 0.44 -9.43
CA ALA A 234 13.69 1.82 -9.58
C ALA A 234 15.17 1.90 -10.03
N ALA A 235 16.06 1.07 -9.46
CA ALA A 235 17.45 0.98 -9.91
C ALA A 235 17.55 0.48 -11.36
N ALA A 236 16.62 -0.38 -11.79
CA ALA A 236 16.51 -0.79 -13.19
C ALA A 236 16.12 0.39 -14.10
N ALA A 237 15.15 1.21 -13.70
CA ALA A 237 14.77 2.40 -14.46
C ALA A 237 15.95 3.40 -14.58
N GLU A 238 16.69 3.61 -13.49
CA GLU A 238 17.92 4.42 -13.50
C GLU A 238 18.96 3.88 -14.49
N ARG A 239 19.21 2.55 -14.49
CA ARG A 239 20.12 1.90 -15.44
C ARG A 239 19.67 2.07 -16.90
N ALA A 240 18.39 1.87 -17.17
CA ALA A 240 17.82 2.03 -18.51
C ALA A 240 17.86 3.48 -19.03
N GLN A 241 17.83 4.47 -18.13
CA GLN A 241 18.00 5.88 -18.50
C GLN A 241 19.42 6.17 -19.02
N ALA A 242 20.42 5.55 -18.41
CA ALA A 242 21.84 5.78 -18.69
C ALA A 242 22.34 5.03 -19.94
N GLU A 243 21.74 3.89 -20.29
CA GLU A 243 22.23 3.02 -21.35
C GLU A 243 21.34 3.04 -22.61
N PRO A 244 21.88 3.44 -23.78
CA PRO A 244 21.15 3.37 -25.04
C PRO A 244 20.77 1.93 -25.44
N GLY A 245 19.53 1.73 -25.88
CA GLY A 245 19.02 0.40 -26.26
C GLY A 245 18.68 -0.51 -25.08
N ALA A 246 18.74 0.02 -23.86
CA ALA A 246 18.24 -0.67 -22.66
C ALA A 246 16.80 -0.28 -22.35
N ALA A 247 16.10 -1.21 -21.70
CA ALA A 247 14.79 -1.00 -21.10
C ALA A 247 14.80 -1.48 -19.64
N ALA A 248 13.77 -1.09 -18.88
CA ALA A 248 13.54 -1.51 -17.52
C ALA A 248 12.12 -2.02 -17.36
N ILE A 249 11.93 -2.99 -16.46
CA ILE A 249 10.60 -3.36 -15.96
C ILE A 249 10.41 -2.67 -14.61
N ALA A 250 9.46 -1.76 -14.53
CA ALA A 250 9.12 -1.02 -13.32
C ALA A 250 7.65 -0.55 -13.33
N GLY A 251 7.20 -0.03 -12.20
CA GLY A 251 5.88 0.61 -12.12
C GLY A 251 5.84 1.93 -12.90
N LYS A 252 4.64 2.32 -13.33
CA LYS A 252 4.39 3.53 -14.14
C LYS A 252 5.06 4.80 -13.60
N PRO A 253 5.08 5.10 -12.28
CA PRO A 253 5.70 6.32 -11.77
C PRO A 253 7.22 6.42 -12.00
N ALA A 254 7.89 5.31 -12.30
CA ALA A 254 9.30 5.33 -12.67
C ALA A 254 9.53 5.95 -14.06
N ALA A 255 8.52 5.93 -14.95
CA ALA A 255 8.61 6.54 -16.27
C ALA A 255 8.86 8.05 -16.16
N ASP A 256 8.01 8.76 -15.41
CA ASP A 256 8.14 10.20 -15.20
C ASP A 256 9.40 10.54 -14.40
N ALA A 257 9.68 9.77 -13.34
CA ALA A 257 10.82 10.03 -12.45
C ALA A 257 12.17 9.93 -13.17
N TYR A 258 12.33 8.93 -14.06
CA TYR A 258 13.57 8.68 -14.79
C TYR A 258 13.50 9.13 -16.26
N ARG A 259 12.46 9.88 -16.66
CA ARG A 259 12.26 10.39 -18.04
C ARG A 259 12.40 9.29 -19.09
N LEU A 260 11.70 8.18 -18.86
CA LEU A 260 11.63 7.04 -19.77
C LEU A 260 10.26 7.00 -20.44
N ASP A 261 10.23 6.59 -21.70
CA ASP A 261 8.99 6.34 -22.42
C ASP A 261 8.41 4.97 -22.02
N ILE A 262 7.08 4.90 -21.94
CA ILE A 262 6.37 3.65 -21.70
C ILE A 262 6.22 2.93 -23.04
N LEU A 263 6.99 1.85 -23.21
CA LEU A 263 7.02 1.04 -24.44
C LEU A 263 5.90 -0.02 -24.46
N ALA A 264 5.46 -0.46 -23.28
CA ALA A 264 4.31 -1.33 -23.07
C ALA A 264 3.82 -1.22 -21.62
N THR A 265 2.51 -1.32 -21.40
CA THR A 265 1.89 -1.42 -20.08
C THR A 265 1.37 -2.83 -19.83
N ASP A 266 1.12 -3.15 -18.56
CA ASP A 266 0.44 -4.38 -18.13
C ASP A 266 1.11 -5.65 -18.69
N ILE A 267 2.45 -5.69 -18.58
CA ILE A 267 3.28 -6.79 -19.12
C ILE A 267 3.45 -7.95 -18.13
N GLU A 268 2.86 -7.87 -16.94
CA GLU A 268 2.81 -8.97 -16.00
C GLU A 268 1.95 -10.13 -16.50
N ASP A 269 2.40 -11.35 -16.22
CA ASP A 269 1.72 -12.59 -16.59
C ASP A 269 0.43 -12.80 -15.78
N HIS A 270 0.34 -12.21 -14.59
CA HIS A 270 -0.82 -12.27 -13.70
C HIS A 270 -1.40 -10.87 -13.45
N PRO A 271 -2.54 -10.51 -14.08
CA PRO A 271 -3.06 -9.15 -13.99
C PRO A 271 -3.50 -8.76 -12.58
N HIS A 272 -3.90 -9.73 -11.75
CA HIS A 272 -4.40 -9.50 -10.39
C HIS A 272 -3.30 -9.53 -9.32
N ASN A 273 -2.05 -9.23 -9.67
CA ASN A 273 -0.94 -9.19 -8.74
C ASN A 273 -1.13 -8.04 -7.72
N VAL A 274 -1.22 -8.36 -6.43
CA VAL A 274 -1.38 -7.39 -5.35
C VAL A 274 -0.31 -7.61 -4.30
N THR A 275 0.36 -6.54 -3.90
CA THR A 275 1.23 -6.53 -2.72
C THR A 275 0.49 -5.88 -1.56
N ARG A 276 0.44 -6.58 -0.43
CA ARG A 276 -0.07 -6.07 0.85
C ARG A 276 1.09 -5.51 1.64
N PHE A 277 0.98 -4.26 2.07
CA PHE A 277 1.94 -3.55 2.91
C PHE A 277 1.35 -3.32 4.29
N ALA A 278 2.17 -3.44 5.32
CA ALA A 278 1.86 -3.07 6.69
C ALA A 278 2.37 -1.65 6.97
N VAL A 279 1.53 -0.83 7.59
CA VAL A 279 1.89 0.45 8.18
C VAL A 279 2.24 0.18 9.64
N LEU A 280 3.49 0.41 10.00
CA LEU A 280 4.08 0.17 11.31
C LEU A 280 3.96 1.41 12.19
N ALA A 281 3.70 1.21 13.49
CA ALA A 281 3.77 2.23 14.53
C ALA A 281 4.07 1.58 15.89
N VAL A 282 4.37 2.38 16.91
CA VAL A 282 4.47 1.91 18.32
C VAL A 282 3.14 2.07 19.09
N SER A 283 2.07 2.45 18.40
CA SER A 283 0.74 2.73 18.95
C SER A 283 -0.35 2.05 18.12
N CYS A 284 -1.52 1.87 18.74
CA CYS A 284 -2.72 1.27 18.15
C CYS A 284 -3.88 2.27 18.15
N ASP A 285 -4.79 2.15 17.19
CA ASP A 285 -6.02 2.96 17.15
C ASP A 285 -7.21 2.25 17.78
N LYS A 286 -8.30 3.02 17.91
CA LYS A 286 -9.62 2.54 18.31
C LYS A 286 -10.31 1.78 17.15
N PRO A 287 -11.29 0.92 17.46
CA PRO A 287 -12.10 0.21 16.45
C PRO A 287 -12.77 1.14 15.45
N THR A 288 -12.89 0.68 14.21
CA THR A 288 -13.67 1.30 13.13
C THR A 288 -14.94 0.53 12.80
N GLY A 289 -15.04 -0.73 13.25
CA GLY A 289 -16.17 -1.62 12.93
C GLY A 289 -15.98 -2.42 11.63
N ASN A 290 -14.95 -2.11 10.83
CA ASN A 290 -14.50 -2.94 9.72
C ASN A 290 -12.99 -3.22 9.83
N ASP A 291 -12.62 -3.80 10.96
CA ASP A 291 -11.24 -4.03 11.34
C ASP A 291 -10.79 -5.46 11.07
N LYS A 292 -9.48 -5.62 11.07
CA LYS A 292 -8.75 -6.89 11.06
C LYS A 292 -7.74 -6.85 12.20
N THR A 293 -7.47 -8.00 12.79
CA THR A 293 -6.42 -8.18 13.79
C THR A 293 -5.39 -9.18 13.30
N THR A 294 -4.12 -8.81 13.34
CA THR A 294 -3.00 -9.73 13.08
C THR A 294 -2.48 -10.30 14.40
N LEU A 295 -2.33 -11.61 14.45
CA LEU A 295 -1.81 -12.35 15.60
C LEU A 295 -0.55 -13.12 15.20
N MET A 296 0.34 -13.27 16.17
CA MET A 296 1.48 -14.19 16.11
C MET A 296 1.34 -15.20 17.24
N VAL A 297 1.24 -16.48 16.88
CA VAL A 297 0.96 -17.57 17.81
C VAL A 297 2.02 -18.65 17.71
N ARG A 298 2.72 -18.94 18.82
CA ARG A 298 3.66 -20.06 18.91
C ARG A 298 2.92 -21.27 19.47
N VAL A 299 3.00 -22.41 18.78
CA VAL A 299 2.38 -23.68 19.20
C VAL A 299 3.40 -24.82 19.15
N PRO A 300 3.26 -25.83 20.03
CA PRO A 300 4.12 -27.01 20.00
C PRO A 300 3.89 -27.81 18.72
N ASN A 301 4.93 -28.45 18.19
CA ASN A 301 4.82 -29.31 17.01
C ASN A 301 4.32 -30.71 17.35
N ARG A 302 3.01 -30.81 17.61
CA ARG A 302 2.29 -32.07 17.85
C ARG A 302 0.94 -32.08 17.14
N SER A 303 0.43 -33.28 16.87
CA SER A 303 -0.86 -33.45 16.20
C SER A 303 -1.97 -32.68 16.91
N GLY A 304 -2.79 -31.97 16.14
CA GLY A 304 -3.92 -31.18 16.65
C GLY A 304 -3.55 -29.85 17.32
N ALA A 305 -2.26 -29.51 17.53
CA ALA A 305 -1.87 -28.30 18.26
C ALA A 305 -2.42 -27.01 17.65
N LEU A 306 -2.28 -26.84 16.32
CA LEU A 306 -2.86 -25.68 15.62
C LEU A 306 -4.40 -25.66 15.71
N HIS A 307 -5.02 -26.84 15.65
CA HIS A 307 -6.47 -26.94 15.71
C HIS A 307 -6.99 -26.46 17.06
N THR A 308 -6.48 -27.07 18.13
CA THR A 308 -6.83 -26.77 19.52
C THR A 308 -6.47 -25.34 19.89
N ALA A 309 -5.26 -24.89 19.61
CA ALA A 309 -4.78 -23.61 20.10
C ALA A 309 -5.24 -22.39 19.27
N VAL A 310 -5.58 -22.57 17.99
CA VAL A 310 -5.91 -21.44 17.08
C VAL A 310 -7.28 -21.60 16.45
N THR A 311 -7.53 -22.68 15.72
CA THR A 311 -8.75 -22.76 14.87
C THR A 311 -10.04 -22.98 15.67
N SER A 312 -10.01 -23.78 16.75
CA SER A 312 -11.17 -24.02 17.62
C SER A 312 -11.62 -22.74 18.33
N PRO A 313 -10.72 -21.94 18.96
CA PRO A 313 -11.08 -20.65 19.53
C PRO A 313 -11.73 -19.68 18.53
N LEU A 314 -11.24 -19.62 17.29
CA LEU A 314 -11.80 -18.75 16.25
C LEU A 314 -13.16 -19.23 15.76
N PHE A 315 -13.31 -20.53 15.57
CA PHE A 315 -14.57 -21.15 15.15
C PHE A 315 -15.67 -20.90 16.18
N GLU A 316 -15.39 -21.13 17.47
CA GLU A 316 -16.33 -20.88 18.57
C GLU A 316 -16.72 -19.39 18.69
N ALA A 317 -15.80 -18.48 18.37
CA ALA A 317 -16.06 -17.04 18.35
C ALA A 317 -16.74 -16.54 17.07
N GLY A 318 -16.98 -17.43 16.09
CA GLY A 318 -17.56 -17.08 14.79
C GLY A 318 -16.70 -16.10 14.00
N ARG A 319 -15.36 -16.17 14.13
CA ARG A 319 -14.43 -15.24 13.48
C ARG A 319 -13.75 -15.87 12.27
N ASN A 320 -13.81 -15.17 11.15
CA ASN A 320 -13.14 -15.59 9.93
C ASN A 320 -11.63 -15.31 10.00
N MET A 321 -10.83 -16.23 9.48
CA MET A 321 -9.39 -16.09 9.32
C MET A 321 -9.09 -15.82 7.84
N THR A 322 -8.45 -14.69 7.55
CA THR A 322 -8.23 -14.19 6.18
C THR A 322 -6.83 -14.45 5.65
N TRP A 323 -5.90 -14.83 6.53
CA TRP A 323 -4.51 -15.14 6.19
C TRP A 323 -3.90 -16.02 7.29
N ILE A 324 -3.04 -16.98 6.91
CA ILE A 324 -2.27 -17.79 7.86
C ILE A 324 -0.93 -18.21 7.22
N GLU A 325 0.16 -18.06 7.97
CA GLU A 325 1.51 -18.46 7.57
C GLU A 325 2.24 -19.16 8.69
N SER A 326 3.00 -20.22 8.37
CA SER A 326 3.72 -21.04 9.35
C SER A 326 5.24 -20.95 9.19
N PHE A 327 5.95 -20.90 10.32
CA PHE A 327 7.41 -20.84 10.41
C PHE A 327 7.91 -21.83 11.47
N PRO A 328 8.90 -22.68 11.17
CA PRO A 328 9.58 -23.43 12.20
C PRO A 328 10.42 -22.48 13.06
N VAL A 329 10.35 -22.62 14.38
CA VAL A 329 11.20 -21.87 15.30
C VAL A 329 12.50 -22.64 15.51
N ALA A 330 13.64 -22.00 15.20
CA ALA A 330 14.95 -22.64 15.34
C ALA A 330 15.40 -22.83 16.81
N GLU A 331 14.82 -22.08 17.74
CA GLU A 331 15.07 -22.23 19.17
C GLU A 331 14.61 -23.60 19.65
N ARG A 332 15.52 -24.38 20.25
CA ARG A 332 15.18 -25.65 20.88
C ARG A 332 14.23 -25.39 22.04
N PRO A 333 13.18 -26.22 22.23
CA PRO A 333 12.39 -26.17 23.46
C PRO A 333 13.30 -26.38 24.68
N SER A 334 12.98 -25.74 25.79
CA SER A 334 13.60 -25.94 27.10
C SER A 334 13.24 -27.30 27.72
N SER A 335 12.37 -28.06 27.08
CA SER A 335 11.90 -29.40 27.45
C SER A 335 12.34 -30.44 26.41
N ASP A 336 12.39 -31.71 26.82
CA ASP A 336 12.83 -32.90 26.07
C ASP A 336 12.06 -33.22 24.75
N ASP A 337 11.35 -32.25 24.18
CA ASP A 337 10.61 -32.42 22.93
C ASP A 337 11.56 -32.37 21.73
N VAL A 338 11.52 -33.42 20.90
CA VAL A 338 12.43 -33.63 19.76
C VAL A 338 12.11 -32.69 18.59
N ASN A 339 10.91 -32.09 18.57
CA ASN A 339 10.43 -31.29 17.46
C ASN A 339 10.43 -29.78 17.77
N PRO A 340 10.93 -28.92 16.87
CA PRO A 340 10.86 -27.47 17.05
C PRO A 340 9.40 -26.98 17.01
N SER A 341 9.03 -26.08 17.92
CA SER A 341 7.73 -25.40 17.89
C SER A 341 7.54 -24.60 16.60
N TYR A 342 6.28 -24.33 16.25
CA TYR A 342 5.94 -23.53 15.08
C TYR A 342 5.37 -22.18 15.49
N LEU A 343 5.73 -21.15 14.73
CA LEU A 343 5.18 -19.82 14.81
C LEU A 343 4.20 -19.62 13.66
N PHE A 344 2.99 -19.18 14.00
CA PHE A 344 1.92 -18.89 13.06
C PHE A 344 1.63 -17.39 13.07
N PHE A 345 1.63 -16.78 11.90
CA PHE A 345 1.08 -15.45 11.71
C PHE A 345 -0.30 -15.61 11.09
N LEU A 346 -1.31 -14.91 11.61
CA LEU A 346 -2.65 -14.98 11.06
C LEU A 346 -3.38 -13.65 11.14
N ASP A 347 -4.24 -13.40 10.16
CA ASP A 347 -5.17 -12.27 10.17
C ASP A 347 -6.58 -12.79 10.46
N ILE A 348 -7.26 -12.18 11.41
CA ILE A 348 -8.65 -12.48 11.75
C ILE A 348 -9.53 -11.23 11.59
N GLU A 349 -10.79 -11.43 11.27
CA GLU A 349 -11.75 -10.33 11.18
C GLU A 349 -12.22 -9.87 12.57
N GLY A 350 -12.24 -8.55 12.77
CA GLY A 350 -12.62 -7.90 14.02
C GLY A 350 -11.45 -7.20 14.71
N HIS A 351 -11.81 -6.37 15.69
CA HIS A 351 -10.86 -5.64 16.52
C HIS A 351 -10.62 -6.38 17.83
N THR A 352 -9.44 -6.19 18.43
CA THR A 352 -9.14 -6.69 19.78
C THR A 352 -10.03 -6.12 20.87
N ASP A 353 -10.90 -5.15 20.56
CA ASP A 353 -11.88 -4.63 21.50
C ASP A 353 -13.23 -5.35 21.45
N ASP A 354 -13.50 -6.09 20.38
CA ASP A 354 -14.70 -6.89 20.21
C ASP A 354 -14.70 -8.05 21.20
N THR A 355 -15.83 -8.26 21.89
CA THR A 355 -15.96 -9.32 22.90
C THR A 355 -15.56 -10.69 22.35
N ALA A 356 -16.05 -11.05 21.16
CA ALA A 356 -15.73 -12.34 20.53
C ALA A 356 -14.24 -12.52 20.22
N VAL A 357 -13.56 -11.44 19.80
CA VAL A 357 -12.11 -11.49 19.51
C VAL A 357 -11.31 -11.56 20.81
N LYS A 358 -11.70 -10.80 21.84
CA LYS A 358 -11.10 -10.87 23.19
C LYS A 358 -11.19 -12.28 23.77
N GLU A 359 -12.36 -12.90 23.68
CA GLU A 359 -12.59 -14.27 24.16
C GLU A 359 -11.75 -15.28 23.38
N ALA A 360 -11.71 -15.18 22.05
CA ALA A 360 -10.89 -16.04 21.21
C ALA A 360 -9.40 -15.94 21.58
N ILE A 361 -8.85 -14.73 21.67
CA ILE A 361 -7.44 -14.49 22.04
C ILE A 361 -7.15 -15.02 23.45
N THR A 362 -8.08 -14.86 24.39
CA THR A 362 -7.93 -15.37 25.76
C THR A 362 -7.86 -16.90 25.78
N LYS A 363 -8.72 -17.59 25.01
CA LYS A 363 -8.66 -19.04 24.83
C LYS A 363 -7.36 -19.48 24.13
N MET A 364 -6.91 -18.77 23.10
CA MET A 364 -5.62 -19.07 22.46
C MET A 364 -4.47 -18.99 23.47
N ARG A 365 -4.46 -17.98 24.34
CA ARG A 365 -3.41 -17.79 25.36
C ARG A 365 -3.35 -18.91 26.40
N SER A 366 -4.44 -19.63 26.65
CA SER A 366 -4.42 -20.77 27.58
C SER A 366 -3.94 -22.08 26.93
N MET A 367 -3.85 -22.13 25.60
CA MET A 367 -3.55 -23.36 24.83
C MET A 367 -2.26 -23.27 24.01
N ALA A 368 -1.83 -22.06 23.64
CA ALA A 368 -0.60 -21.80 22.89
C ALA A 368 0.57 -21.45 23.83
N GLU A 369 1.80 -21.63 23.36
CA GLU A 369 3.01 -21.26 24.10
C GLU A 369 3.17 -19.74 24.19
N ARG A 370 2.74 -19.03 23.14
CA ARG A 370 2.82 -17.56 23.05
C ARG A 370 1.76 -17.04 22.10
N VAL A 371 1.11 -15.93 22.47
CA VAL A 371 0.15 -15.21 21.61
C VAL A 371 0.41 -13.72 21.72
N ASP A 372 0.93 -13.14 20.65
CA ASP A 372 1.12 -11.71 20.52
C ASP A 372 0.11 -11.12 19.54
N VAL A 373 -0.53 -10.02 19.96
CA VAL A 373 -1.30 -9.18 19.07
C VAL A 373 -0.32 -8.26 18.34
N LEU A 374 -0.22 -8.41 17.03
CA LEU A 374 0.63 -7.56 16.20
C LEU A 374 -0.07 -6.28 15.76
N GLY A 375 -1.39 -6.19 15.89
CA GLY A 375 -2.15 -4.96 15.69
C GLY A 375 -3.61 -5.24 15.35
N SER A 376 -4.48 -4.28 15.64
CA SER A 376 -5.86 -4.23 15.14
C SER A 376 -6.03 -2.95 14.35
N TYR A 377 -6.52 -3.06 13.11
CA TYR A 377 -6.51 -1.95 12.17
C TYR A 377 -7.59 -2.07 11.09
N PRO A 378 -7.96 -0.97 10.42
CA PRO A 378 -9.01 -0.97 9.41
C PRO A 378 -8.61 -1.79 8.18
N LYS A 379 -9.55 -2.57 7.63
CA LYS A 379 -9.36 -3.26 6.34
C LYS A 379 -9.20 -2.24 5.22
N SER A 380 -8.35 -2.54 4.24
CA SER A 380 -8.10 -1.65 3.10
C SER A 380 -8.56 -2.27 1.79
N ALA A 381 -9.16 -1.45 0.92
CA ALA A 381 -9.45 -1.83 -0.45
C ALA A 381 -8.16 -1.87 -1.29
N THR A 382 -8.16 -2.65 -2.37
CA THR A 382 -7.05 -2.64 -3.33
C THR A 382 -7.02 -1.31 -4.06
N LEU A 383 -5.86 -0.66 -4.04
CA LEU A 383 -5.61 0.58 -4.75
C LEU A 383 -4.91 0.28 -6.07
N ASP A 384 -5.46 0.90 -7.12
CA ASP A 384 -4.81 1.02 -8.41
C ASP A 384 -3.97 2.31 -8.42
N HIS A 385 -2.75 2.24 -8.97
CA HIS A 385 -1.82 3.35 -9.07
C HIS A 385 -1.34 3.56 -10.51
#